data_AF-A0A4R3QNS1-F1
#
_entry.id   AF-A0A4R3QNS1-F1
#
_cell.length_a   1.000
_cell.length_b   1.000
_cell.length_c   1.000
_cell.angle_alpha   90.00
_cell.angle_beta   90.00
_cell.angle_gamma   90.00
#
_symmetry.space_group_name_H-M   'P 1'
#
loop_
_entity.id
_entity.type
_entity.pdbx_description
1 polymer ?
#
loop_
_entity_poly.entity_id
_entity_poly.type
_entity_poly.pdbx_seq_one_letter_code
_entity_poly.pdbx_strand_id
1 'polypeptide(L)' 'MTIAPGGNKMTFRGDEYVTVFALPNFYFHVATAHAILRNQGVPVGKLDYLGRFP' A
#
# COMPACT_ATOMS: atom_id res chain seq x y z
N MET A 1 2.33 -11.80 -15.55
CA MET A 1 3.35 -11.34 -14.58
C MET A 1 3.47 -12.40 -13.50
N THR A 2 4.66 -12.95 -13.26
CA THR A 2 4.87 -13.97 -12.21
C THR A 2 5.66 -13.36 -11.07
N ILE A 3 5.14 -13.51 -9.85
CA ILE A 3 5.76 -13.04 -8.61
C ILE A 3 5.87 -14.20 -7.62
N ALA A 4 6.75 -14.09 -6.62
CA ALA A 4 6.96 -15.12 -5.60
C ALA A 4 6.96 -14.55 -4.17
N PRO A 5 5.86 -13.94 -3.69
CA PRO A 5 5.80 -13.43 -2.33
C PRO A 5 5.90 -14.58 -1.33
N GLY A 6 6.79 -14.43 -0.35
CA GLY A 6 7.05 -15.48 0.66
C GLY A 6 7.50 -16.83 0.07
N GLY A 7 8.04 -16.84 -1.16
CA GLY A 7 8.49 -18.05 -1.86
C GLY A 7 7.41 -18.78 -2.66
N ASN A 8 6.13 -18.38 -2.56
CA ASN A 8 5.03 -19.01 -3.29
C ASN A 8 4.84 -18.36 -4.66
N LYS A 9 5.13 -19.10 -5.73
CA LYS A 9 4.98 -18.59 -7.11
C LYS A 9 3.51 -18.42 -7.46
N MET A 10 3.14 -17.21 -7.88
CA MET A 10 1.82 -16.86 -8.39
C MET A 10 1.96 -16.13 -9.72
N THR A 11 1.04 -16.40 -10.64
CA THR A 11 1.01 -15.76 -11.96
C THR A 11 -0.31 -15.01 -12.13
N PHE A 12 -0.20 -13.75 -12.52
CA PHE A 12 -1.32 -12.83 -12.70
C PHE A 12 -1.35 -12.28 -14.13
N ARG A 13 -2.54 -11.92 -14.61
CA ARG A 13 -2.65 -10.93 -15.70
C ARG A 13 -2.19 -9.55 -15.17
N GLY A 14 -1.74 -8.65 -16.04
CA GLY A 14 -1.13 -7.37 -15.61
C GLY A 14 -2.07 -6.48 -14.78
N ASP A 15 -3.33 -6.37 -15.18
CA ASP A 15 -4.38 -5.64 -14.47
C ASP A 15 -4.77 -6.29 -13.14
N GLU A 16 -4.80 -7.62 -13.10
CA GLU A 16 -5.05 -8.41 -11.90
C GLU A 16 -3.92 -8.23 -10.88
N TYR A 17 -2.65 -8.25 -11.35
CA TYR A 17 -1.51 -7.95 -10.50
C TYR A 17 -1.66 -6.58 -9.83
N VAL A 18 -2.05 -5.55 -10.59
CA VAL A 18 -2.21 -4.19 -10.05
C VAL A 18 -3.34 -4.14 -9.02
N THR A 19 -4.51 -4.65 -9.37
CA THR A 19 -5.74 -4.47 -8.57
C THR A 19 -5.83 -5.42 -7.37
N VAL A 20 -5.30 -6.63 -7.47
CA VAL A 20 -5.41 -7.66 -6.43
C VAL A 20 -4.16 -7.73 -5.56
N PHE A 21 -2.97 -7.50 -6.14
CA PHE A 21 -1.71 -7.63 -5.40
C PHE A 21 -1.09 -6.27 -5.06
N ALA A 22 -0.78 -5.45 -6.06
CA ALA A 22 0.04 -4.26 -5.87
C ALA A 22 -0.68 -3.16 -5.06
N LEU A 23 -1.90 -2.78 -5.45
CA LEU A 23 -2.64 -1.70 -4.80
C LEU A 23 -2.96 -2.02 -3.32
N PRO A 24 -3.47 -3.21 -2.95
CA PRO A 24 -3.72 -3.52 -1.54
C PRO A 24 -2.45 -3.49 -0.69
N ASN A 25 -1.33 -4.05 -1.17
CA ASN A 25 -0.05 -4.01 -0.45
C ASN A 25 0.48 -2.58 -0.32
N PHE A 26 0.39 -1.79 -1.39
CA PHE A 26 0.81 -0.38 -1.38
C PHE A 26 0.06 0.40 -0.30
N TYR A 27 -1.28 0.36 -0.30
CA TYR A 27 -2.07 1.07 0.70
C TYR A 27 -1.86 0.54 2.11
N PHE A 28 -1.69 -0.78 2.29
CA PHE A 28 -1.36 -1.37 3.59
C PHE A 28 -0.07 -0.78 4.17
N HIS A 29 1.01 -0.72 3.38
CA HIS A 29 2.29 -0.19 3.86
C HIS A 29 2.24 1.33 4.09
N VAL A 30 1.60 2.10 3.21
CA VAL A 30 1.45 3.56 3.41
C VAL A 30 0.62 3.86 4.65
N ALA A 31 -0.51 3.18 4.85
CA ALA A 31 -1.35 3.36 6.04
C ALA A 31 -0.61 2.95 7.32
N THR A 32 0.16 1.85 7.27
CA THR A 32 0.98 1.40 8.41
C THR A 32 2.04 2.43 8.77
N ALA A 33 2.76 2.98 7.80
CA ALA A 33 3.75 4.02 8.04
C ALA A 33 3.12 5.30 8.61
N HIS A 34 1.98 5.73 8.06
CA HIS A 34 1.20 6.87 8.58
C HIS A 34 0.79 6.65 10.04
N ALA A 35 0.29 5.46 10.37
CA ALA A 35 -0.11 5.10 11.72
C ALA A 35 1.07 5.10 12.70
N ILE A 36 2.23 4.56 12.30
CA ILE A 36 3.45 4.58 13.13
C ILE A 36 3.88 6.02 13.43
N LEU A 37 3.98 6.87 12.40
CA LEU A 37 4.37 8.27 12.58
C LEU A 37 3.40 9.01 13.49
N ARG A 38 2.09 8.84 13.26
CA ARG A 38 1.04 9.43 14.09
C ARG A 38 1.11 8.95 15.53
N ASN A 39 1.39 7.65 15.74
CA ASN A 39 1.58 7.07 17.07
C ASN A 39 2.84 7.60 17.78
N GLN A 40 3.87 7.99 17.03
CA GLN A 40 5.08 8.64 17.57
C GLN A 40 4.92 10.15 17.78
N GLY A 41 3.71 10.69 17.65
CA GLY A 41 3.43 12.11 17.90
C GLY A 41 3.76 13.03 16.72
N VAL A 42 4.12 12.49 15.55
CA VAL A 42 4.28 13.31 14.34
C VAL A 42 2.89 13.85 13.94
N PRO A 43 2.75 15.16 13.66
CA PRO A 43 1.46 15.79 13.39
C PRO A 43 0.92 15.51 11.98
N VAL A 44 0.98 14.26 11.52
CA VAL A 44 0.37 13.81 10.25
C VAL A 44 -1.11 13.53 10.43
N GLY A 45 -1.93 14.03 9.52
CA GLY A 45 -3.39 13.90 9.49
C GLY A 45 -3.92 13.17 8.27
N LYS A 46 -5.25 13.14 8.14
CA LYS A 46 -5.95 12.47 7.02
C LYS A 46 -5.58 13.09 5.66
N LEU A 47 -5.41 14.41 5.60
CA LEU A 47 -5.08 15.12 4.36
C LEU A 47 -3.63 14.86 3.92
N ASP A 48 -2.71 14.58 4.85
CA ASP A 48 -1.35 14.14 4.50
C ASP A 48 -1.33 12.74 3.89
N TYR A 49 -2.32 11.90 4.23
CA TYR A 49 -2.49 10.57 3.64
C TYR A 49 -3.22 10.62 2.27
N LEU A 50 -4.31 11.40 2.17
CA LEU A 50 -5.12 11.49 0.95
C LEU A 50 -4.54 12.43 -0.12
N GLY A 51 -3.67 13.36 0.28
CA GLY A 51 -3.19 14.43 -0.58
C GLY A 51 -4.25 15.51 -0.86
N ARG A 52 -3.95 16.36 -1.83
CA ARG A 52 -4.83 17.46 -2.25
C ARG A 52 -5.92 16.92 -3.18
N PHE A 53 -7.18 17.17 -2.85
CA PHE A 53 -8.29 16.95 -3.77
C PHE A 53 -8.18 17.88 -4.99
N PRO A 54 -8.52 17.41 -6.19
CA PRO A 54 -8.60 18.25 -7.38
C PRO A 54 -9.58 19.42 -7.20
#